data_AF-A0ABD3MFG6-F1
#
_entry.id   AF-A0ABD3MFG6-F1
#
_cell.length_a   1.000
_cell.length_b   1.000
_cell.length_c   1.000
_cell.angle_alpha   90.00
_cell.angle_beta   90.00
_cell.angle_gamma   90.00
#
_symmetry.space_group_name_H-M   'P 1'
#
loop_
_entity.id
_entity.type
_entity.pdbx_description
1 polymer ?
#
loop_
_entity_poly.entity_id
_entity_poly.type
_entity_poly.pdbx_seq_one_letter_code
_entity_poly.pdbx_strand_id
1 'polypeptide(L)'
;MISATNSSPVWPRDLMEKIAQVTSLPSRALQQPLFSFELTLEAAQRNYCVLKKFKSLEKAIQAQGDSPLSYGSEFRLPPELEPILHLHPNWPQFLRLLTDGSNWPLTDITEEERQADVQEALAFGNHKGAIENSTLLRSLIDDDVTHGYSLPLPLQKIQSINGALLAPMNIVSQDMIDRHGNIIPKFCLTHDQSFVFGGSGTSLNSRLLKDQLTPCYFGWVIRRLANWIVAARRKYPGIRLFATKVDFKSAYRRMHLHHTIASQSCTQLPDDDIALLALRLTFGGAACPFEWSIISETICDLATAIAHRETWNPTALQAPDQELVPAPSFLPDDTPFGEGKSS
;
A
#
# COMPACT_ATOMS: atom_id res chain seq x y z
N MET A 1 -22.01 -36.18 -5.73
CA MET A 1 -22.83 -34.97 -5.96
C MET A 1 -22.79 -34.14 -4.69
N ILE A 2 -21.82 -33.24 -4.59
CA ILE A 2 -21.82 -32.23 -3.53
C ILE A 2 -22.80 -31.17 -4.00
N SER A 3 -23.84 -30.93 -3.20
CA SER A 3 -24.83 -29.89 -3.41
C SER A 3 -24.12 -28.56 -3.70
N ALA A 4 -24.38 -28.00 -4.88
CA ALA A 4 -24.00 -26.64 -5.19
C ALA A 4 -24.74 -25.74 -4.20
N THR A 5 -24.03 -25.28 -3.16
CA THR A 5 -24.49 -24.18 -2.35
C THR A 5 -24.77 -23.03 -3.29
N ASN A 6 -26.02 -22.54 -3.31
CA ASN A 6 -26.42 -21.30 -3.98
C ASN A 6 -25.62 -20.13 -3.37
N SER A 7 -24.35 -20.00 -3.73
CA SER A 7 -23.57 -18.81 -3.45
C SER A 7 -24.04 -17.74 -4.43
N SER A 8 -24.46 -16.58 -3.91
CA SER A 8 -24.69 -15.40 -4.73
C SER A 8 -23.50 -15.17 -5.67
N PRO A 9 -23.74 -14.75 -6.92
CA PRO A 9 -22.65 -14.52 -7.86
C PRO A 9 -21.74 -13.43 -7.31
N VAL A 10 -20.43 -13.68 -7.29
CA VAL A 10 -19.41 -12.71 -6.84
C VAL A 10 -19.18 -11.60 -7.88
N TRP A 11 -19.56 -11.86 -9.14
CA TRP A 11 -19.34 -10.95 -10.27
C TRP A 11 -20.64 -10.75 -11.07
N PRO A 12 -20.85 -9.57 -11.66
CA PRO A 12 -21.95 -9.33 -12.60
C PRO A 12 -21.98 -10.33 -13.76
N ARG A 13 -23.16 -10.56 -14.34
CA ARG A 13 -23.31 -11.46 -15.49
C ARG A 13 -22.63 -10.88 -16.73
N ASP A 14 -22.77 -9.58 -16.93
CA ASP A 14 -22.23 -8.72 -17.97
C ASP A 14 -20.84 -8.16 -17.64
N LEU A 15 -20.04 -8.90 -16.85
CA LEU A 15 -18.73 -8.45 -16.34
C LEU A 15 -17.83 -7.82 -17.42
N MET A 16 -17.71 -8.47 -18.59
CA MET A 16 -16.82 -7.98 -19.65
C MET A 16 -17.28 -6.66 -20.26
N GLU A 17 -18.60 -6.46 -20.40
CA GLU A 17 -19.17 -5.20 -20.89
C GLU A 17 -18.90 -4.06 -19.90
N LYS A 18 -19.06 -4.33 -18.60
CA LYS A 18 -18.76 -3.36 -17.55
C LYS A 18 -17.27 -3.00 -17.49
N ILE A 19 -16.38 -3.98 -17.61
CA ILE A 19 -14.93 -3.72 -17.70
C ILE A 19 -14.64 -2.82 -18.90
N ALA A 20 -15.15 -3.17 -20.09
CA ALA A 20 -14.95 -2.38 -21.30
C ALA A 20 -15.41 -0.92 -21.12
N GLN A 21 -16.61 -0.73 -20.54
CA GLN A 21 -17.13 0.61 -20.22
C GLN A 21 -16.17 1.38 -19.31
N VAL A 22 -15.76 0.81 -18.18
CA VAL A 22 -14.86 1.48 -17.22
C VAL A 22 -13.50 1.78 -17.83
N THR A 23 -12.93 0.85 -18.59
CA THR A 23 -11.63 1.06 -19.25
C THR A 23 -11.69 2.13 -20.34
N SER A 24 -12.85 2.37 -20.94
CA SER A 24 -13.04 3.42 -21.95
C SER A 24 -13.18 4.83 -21.37
N LEU A 25 -13.43 4.96 -20.05
CA LEU A 25 -13.53 6.25 -19.40
C LEU A 25 -12.15 6.93 -19.36
N PRO A 26 -12.06 8.23 -19.65
CA PRO A 26 -10.80 8.96 -19.47
C PRO A 26 -10.40 8.98 -18.00
N SER A 27 -9.11 8.94 -17.70
CA SER A 27 -8.62 9.15 -16.33
C SER A 27 -8.90 10.59 -15.90
N ARG A 28 -9.28 10.77 -14.63
CA ARG A 28 -9.49 12.10 -14.06
C ARG A 28 -8.17 12.89 -14.05
N ALA A 29 -8.21 14.13 -14.53
CA ALA A 29 -7.10 15.06 -14.35
C ALA A 29 -7.07 15.55 -12.89
N LEU A 30 -5.92 15.44 -12.24
CA LEU A 30 -5.72 15.90 -10.87
C LEU A 30 -5.07 17.29 -10.84
N GLN A 31 -5.47 18.10 -9.87
CA GLN A 31 -4.91 19.43 -9.65
C GLN A 31 -3.65 19.39 -8.79
N GLN A 32 -2.82 20.43 -8.92
CA GLN A 32 -1.66 20.60 -8.06
C GLN A 32 -2.11 20.86 -6.61
N PRO A 33 -1.57 20.13 -5.62
CA PRO A 33 -1.88 20.39 -4.22
C PRO A 33 -1.27 21.72 -3.75
N LEU A 34 -1.90 22.32 -2.74
CA LEU A 34 -1.42 23.47 -1.97
C LEU A 34 -0.16 23.16 -1.17
N PHE A 35 0.05 21.90 -0.81
CA PHE A 35 1.27 21.44 -0.15
C PHE A 35 2.44 21.37 -1.14
N SER A 36 3.64 21.62 -0.62
CA SER A 36 4.91 21.59 -1.33
C SER A 36 5.66 20.31 -0.96
N PHE A 37 6.06 19.56 -1.98
CA PHE A 37 6.69 18.25 -1.87
C PHE A 37 8.16 18.35 -2.27
N GLU A 38 8.91 19.08 -1.45
CA GLU A 38 10.36 19.25 -1.56
C GLU A 38 10.94 19.01 -0.17
N LEU A 39 12.06 18.29 -0.08
CA LEU A 39 12.71 18.00 1.20
C LEU A 39 13.57 19.18 1.68
N THR A 40 12.91 20.30 1.95
CA THR A 40 13.51 21.56 2.39
C THR A 40 12.73 22.17 3.57
N LEU A 41 13.42 22.93 4.41
CA LEU A 41 12.78 23.59 5.55
C LEU A 41 11.77 24.65 5.09
N GLU A 42 12.01 25.30 3.96
CA GLU A 42 11.10 26.28 3.36
C GLU A 42 9.79 25.63 2.92
N ALA A 43 9.85 24.47 2.24
CA ALA A 43 8.66 23.71 1.87
C ALA A 43 7.92 23.21 3.11
N ALA A 44 8.65 22.71 4.12
CA ALA A 44 8.09 22.33 5.41
C ALA A 44 7.33 23.48 6.08
N GLN A 45 7.91 24.69 6.10
CA GLN A 45 7.26 25.88 6.66
C GLN A 45 6.00 26.28 5.86
N ARG A 46 6.03 26.22 4.53
CA ARG A 46 4.85 26.44 3.68
C ARG A 46 3.74 25.44 4.02
N ASN A 47 4.07 24.16 4.16
CA ASN A 47 3.12 23.10 4.50
C ASN A 47 2.49 23.33 5.87
N TYR A 48 3.28 23.75 6.86
CA TYR A 48 2.76 24.10 8.17
C TYR A 48 1.77 25.28 8.11
N CYS A 49 2.03 26.29 7.26
CA CYS A 49 1.08 27.39 7.04
C CYS A 49 -0.23 26.91 6.41
N VAL A 50 -0.17 25.95 5.47
CA VAL A 50 -1.37 25.31 4.90
C VAL A 50 -2.15 24.58 6.00
N LEU A 51 -1.49 23.78 6.85
CA LEU A 51 -2.16 23.12 7.97
C LEU A 51 -2.80 24.12 8.94
N LYS A 52 -2.11 25.22 9.27
CA LYS A 52 -2.68 26.29 10.11
C LYS A 52 -3.91 26.94 9.48
N LYS A 53 -3.90 27.21 8.18
CA LYS A 53 -5.04 27.79 7.44
C LYS A 53 -6.29 26.91 7.59
N PHE A 54 -6.14 25.60 7.45
CA PHE A 54 -7.26 24.64 7.53
C PHE A 54 -7.53 24.11 8.95
N LYS A 55 -6.65 24.39 9.91
CA LYS A 55 -6.68 23.93 11.31
C LYS A 55 -6.61 22.42 11.52
N SER A 56 -6.57 21.62 10.45
CA SER A 56 -6.48 20.16 10.49
C SER A 56 -6.00 19.62 9.15
N LEU A 57 -5.32 18.47 9.17
CA LEU A 57 -4.93 17.74 7.96
C LEU A 57 -6.15 17.27 7.17
N GLU A 58 -7.18 16.78 7.86
CA GLU A 58 -8.44 16.34 7.26
C GLU A 58 -9.06 17.43 6.36
N LYS A 59 -9.31 18.62 6.91
CA LYS A 59 -9.91 19.73 6.17
C LYS A 59 -9.01 20.20 5.04
N ALA A 60 -7.69 20.12 5.20
CA ALA A 60 -6.76 20.46 4.13
C ALA A 60 -6.87 19.46 2.96
N ILE A 61 -6.98 18.16 3.24
CA ILE A 61 -7.17 17.11 2.23
C ILE A 61 -8.54 17.27 1.56
N GLN A 62 -9.62 17.43 2.33
CA GLN A 62 -10.98 17.62 1.81
C GLN A 62 -11.10 18.84 0.91
N ALA A 63 -10.44 19.96 1.27
CA ALA A 63 -10.41 21.16 0.43
C ALA A 63 -9.63 20.99 -0.89
N GLN A 64 -8.92 19.87 -1.06
CA GLN A 64 -8.11 19.52 -2.22
C GLN A 64 -8.53 18.15 -2.78
N GLY A 65 -9.85 17.86 -2.76
CA GLY A 65 -10.46 16.59 -3.17
C GLY A 65 -10.28 16.21 -4.66
N ASP A 66 -9.65 17.08 -5.44
CA ASP A 66 -9.25 16.87 -6.83
C ASP A 66 -7.74 16.83 -7.05
N SER A 67 -6.96 16.75 -5.97
CA SER A 67 -5.51 16.55 -6.02
C SER A 67 -5.13 15.07 -5.79
N PRO A 68 -3.85 14.70 -6.02
CA PRO A 68 -3.31 13.39 -5.64
C PRO A 68 -3.34 13.07 -4.14
N LEU A 69 -3.75 14.02 -3.30
CA LEU A 69 -3.87 13.83 -1.84
C LEU A 69 -5.25 13.33 -1.43
N SER A 70 -6.23 13.42 -2.33
CA SER A 70 -7.57 12.91 -2.07
C SER A 70 -7.55 11.38 -1.95
N TYR A 71 -8.28 10.85 -0.98
CA TYR A 71 -8.37 9.40 -0.79
C TYR A 71 -8.83 8.72 -2.08
N GLY A 72 -8.18 7.61 -2.41
CA GLY A 72 -8.49 6.85 -3.62
C GLY A 72 -8.02 7.49 -4.94
N SER A 73 -7.28 8.59 -4.94
CA SER A 73 -6.85 9.29 -6.17
C SER A 73 -6.00 8.45 -7.15
N GLU A 74 -5.42 7.33 -6.69
CA GLU A 74 -4.65 6.38 -7.52
C GLU A 74 -5.56 5.39 -8.27
N PHE A 75 -6.86 5.41 -8.00
CA PHE A 75 -7.85 4.48 -8.52
C PHE A 75 -8.92 5.21 -9.34
N ARG A 76 -9.69 4.43 -10.10
CA ARG A 76 -10.96 4.89 -10.68
C ARG A 76 -11.94 5.28 -9.58
N LEU A 77 -12.83 6.21 -9.88
CA LEU A 77 -13.76 6.72 -8.88
C LEU A 77 -14.71 5.60 -8.43
N PRO A 78 -15.19 5.62 -7.17
CA PRO A 78 -16.07 4.56 -6.69
C PRO A 78 -17.30 4.28 -7.57
N PRO A 79 -18.03 5.29 -8.10
CA PRO A 79 -19.15 5.04 -9.00
C PRO A 79 -18.77 4.38 -10.34
N GLU A 80 -17.50 4.50 -10.75
CA GLU A 80 -16.98 3.82 -11.95
C GLU A 80 -16.64 2.37 -11.64
N LEU A 81 -16.14 2.07 -10.44
CA LEU A 81 -15.77 0.71 -10.03
C LEU A 81 -16.96 -0.12 -9.54
N GLU A 82 -17.96 0.50 -8.93
CA GLU A 82 -19.13 -0.15 -8.34
C GLU A 82 -19.87 -1.10 -9.30
N PRO A 83 -20.11 -0.76 -10.58
CA PRO A 83 -20.75 -1.66 -11.52
C PRO A 83 -20.04 -3.02 -11.62
N ILE A 84 -18.71 -3.04 -11.53
CA ILE A 84 -17.88 -4.26 -11.57
C ILE A 84 -17.85 -4.95 -10.20
N LEU A 85 -17.65 -4.16 -9.13
CA LEU A 85 -17.22 -4.68 -7.83
C LEU A 85 -18.35 -4.86 -6.80
N HIS A 86 -19.56 -4.31 -6.99
CA HIS A 86 -20.60 -4.28 -5.95
C HIS A 86 -21.01 -5.64 -5.35
N LEU A 87 -20.81 -6.75 -6.08
CA LEU A 87 -21.09 -8.11 -5.62
C LEU A 87 -19.90 -8.79 -4.93
N HIS A 88 -18.72 -8.16 -4.99
CA HIS A 88 -17.50 -8.72 -4.42
C HIS A 88 -17.49 -8.55 -2.90
N PRO A 89 -17.13 -9.59 -2.11
CA PRO A 89 -17.17 -9.53 -0.65
C PRO A 89 -16.26 -8.44 -0.06
N ASN A 90 -15.16 -8.09 -0.74
CA ASN A 90 -14.26 -7.03 -0.30
C ASN A 90 -14.71 -5.62 -0.72
N TRP A 91 -15.75 -5.47 -1.55
CA TRP A 91 -16.13 -4.15 -2.09
C TRP A 91 -16.48 -3.12 -1.01
N PRO A 92 -17.26 -3.44 0.04
CA PRO A 92 -17.58 -2.43 1.06
C PRO A 92 -16.31 -1.86 1.74
N GLN A 93 -15.29 -2.70 1.89
CA GLN A 93 -14.04 -2.37 2.56
C GLN A 93 -13.09 -1.64 1.62
N PHE A 94 -13.08 -2.03 0.34
CA PHE A 94 -12.38 -1.30 -0.71
C PHE A 94 -12.99 0.09 -0.89
N LEU A 95 -14.31 0.21 -0.94
CA LEU A 95 -15.01 1.49 -1.02
C LEU A 95 -14.61 2.41 0.13
N ARG A 96 -14.61 1.90 1.37
CA ARG A 96 -14.13 2.64 2.55
C ARG A 96 -12.71 3.18 2.34
N LEU A 97 -11.78 2.35 1.86
CA LEU A 97 -10.40 2.76 1.59
C LEU A 97 -10.30 3.87 0.54
N LEU A 98 -11.17 3.85 -0.48
CA LEU A 98 -11.22 4.88 -1.51
C LEU A 98 -11.82 6.18 -1.00
N THR A 99 -12.76 6.14 -0.05
CA THR A 99 -13.48 7.34 0.41
C THR A 99 -12.92 7.96 1.69
N ASP A 100 -12.33 7.15 2.57
CA ASP A 100 -11.87 7.52 3.91
C ASP A 100 -10.38 7.23 4.12
N GLY A 101 -9.72 6.56 3.17
CA GLY A 101 -8.35 6.09 3.38
C GLY A 101 -8.28 4.97 4.42
N SER A 102 -7.05 4.57 4.75
CA SER A 102 -6.81 3.52 5.72
C SER A 102 -6.86 4.07 7.15
N ASN A 103 -8.00 3.85 7.80
CA ASN A 103 -8.25 4.20 9.19
C ASN A 103 -8.20 2.94 10.06
N TRP A 104 -7.25 2.90 11.00
CA TRP A 104 -6.93 1.70 11.78
C TRP A 104 -7.68 1.69 13.12
N PRO A 105 -8.21 0.53 13.54
CA PRO A 105 -8.77 0.38 14.87
C PRO A 105 -7.62 0.34 15.89
N LEU A 106 -7.45 1.43 16.64
CA LEU A 106 -6.40 1.57 17.64
C LEU A 106 -7.00 1.71 19.03
N THR A 107 -6.28 1.26 20.06
CA THR A 107 -6.53 1.73 21.43
C THR A 107 -6.04 3.18 21.56
N ASP A 108 -6.84 4.01 22.21
CA ASP A 108 -6.50 5.41 22.46
C ASP A 108 -5.40 5.55 23.52
N ILE A 109 -4.72 6.69 23.48
CA ILE A 109 -3.82 7.17 24.53
C ILE A 109 -4.28 8.58 24.94
N THR A 110 -3.97 8.98 26.16
CA THR A 110 -4.25 10.32 26.66
C THR A 110 -3.35 11.36 25.97
N GLU A 111 -3.76 12.63 26.03
CA GLU A 111 -2.95 13.72 25.47
C GLU A 111 -1.64 13.90 26.25
N GLU A 112 -1.65 13.66 27.56
CA GLU A 112 -0.47 13.70 28.42
C GLU A 112 0.55 12.62 28.00
N GLU A 113 0.10 11.38 27.81
CA GLU A 113 0.94 10.27 27.33
C GLU A 113 1.47 10.56 25.91
N ARG A 114 0.61 11.07 25.02
CA ARG A 114 1.02 11.44 23.65
C ARG A 114 2.11 12.51 23.66
N GLN A 115 1.95 13.55 24.47
CA GLN A 115 2.95 14.61 24.57
C GLN A 115 4.27 14.09 25.14
N ALA A 116 4.22 13.23 26.17
CA ALA A 116 5.41 12.58 26.71
C ALA A 116 6.13 11.73 25.65
N ASP A 117 5.41 10.91 24.89
CA ASP A 117 5.96 10.11 23.80
C ASP A 117 6.63 10.99 22.74
N VAL A 118 6.01 12.10 22.35
CA VAL A 118 6.60 13.02 21.36
C VAL A 118 7.87 13.66 21.88
N GLN A 119 7.94 14.05 23.16
CA GLN A 119 9.17 14.60 23.75
C GLN A 119 10.29 13.56 23.76
N GLU A 120 9.99 12.33 24.17
CA GLU A 120 10.95 11.23 24.15
C GLU A 120 11.42 10.91 22.72
N ALA A 121 10.50 10.88 21.76
CA ALA A 121 10.84 10.61 20.36
C ALA A 121 11.76 11.68 19.77
N LEU A 122 11.51 12.96 20.04
CA LEU A 122 12.38 14.05 19.61
C LEU A 122 13.77 13.99 20.25
N ALA A 123 13.85 13.61 21.53
CA ALA A 123 15.12 13.42 22.22
C ALA A 123 15.89 12.19 21.71
N PHE A 124 15.19 11.12 21.38
CA PHE A 124 15.77 9.88 20.85
C PHE A 124 16.30 10.03 19.42
N GLY A 125 15.54 10.72 18.56
CA GLY A 125 15.88 10.87 17.15
C GLY A 125 15.60 9.60 16.35
N ASN A 126 16.64 8.99 15.81
CA ASN A 126 16.57 7.79 14.98
C ASN A 126 17.48 6.69 15.51
N HIS A 127 17.30 5.47 15.00
CA HIS A 127 18.19 4.37 15.34
C HIS A 127 19.60 4.60 14.80
N LYS A 128 20.59 3.92 15.41
CA LYS A 128 22.01 4.04 15.09
C LYS A 128 22.31 3.92 13.59
N GLY A 129 21.68 2.95 12.89
CA GLY A 129 21.91 2.73 11.46
C GLY A 129 21.46 3.91 10.59
N ALA A 130 20.40 4.62 10.99
CA ALA A 130 19.96 5.85 10.32
C ALA A 130 20.87 7.05 10.66
N ILE A 131 21.32 7.18 11.92
CA ILE A 131 22.24 8.25 12.34
C ILE A 131 23.58 8.14 11.60
N GLU A 132 24.17 6.94 11.55
CA GLU A 132 25.48 6.71 10.90
C GLU A 132 25.42 6.88 9.38
N ASN A 133 24.23 6.88 8.78
CA ASN A 133 24.03 6.96 7.33
C ASN A 133 23.05 8.08 6.95
N SER A 134 23.16 9.26 7.57
CA SER A 134 22.21 10.38 7.42
C SER A 134 22.03 10.84 5.95
N THR A 135 23.11 10.91 5.17
CA THR A 135 23.04 11.24 3.73
C THR A 135 22.20 10.22 2.95
N LEU A 136 22.37 8.93 3.25
CA LEU A 136 21.61 7.86 2.61
C LEU A 136 20.15 7.86 3.08
N LEU A 137 19.91 8.09 4.37
CA LEU A 137 18.56 8.25 4.91
C LEU A 137 17.80 9.35 4.17
N ARG A 138 18.43 10.52 4.03
CA ARG A 138 17.86 11.66 3.31
C ARG A 138 17.54 11.29 1.85
N SER A 139 18.47 10.62 1.16
CA SER A 139 18.24 10.15 -0.22
C SER A 139 17.09 9.13 -0.34
N LEU A 140 16.93 8.23 0.62
CA LEU A 140 15.86 7.23 0.60
C LEU A 140 14.48 7.85 0.86
N ILE A 141 14.43 8.93 1.66
CA ILE A 141 13.21 9.69 1.95
C ILE A 141 12.83 10.65 0.82
N ASP A 142 13.81 11.17 0.08
CA ASP A 142 13.58 12.17 -0.97
C ASP A 142 12.55 11.70 -2.00
N ASP A 143 12.59 10.42 -2.36
CA ASP A 143 11.59 9.79 -3.23
C ASP A 143 10.19 9.80 -2.58
N ASP A 144 10.07 9.49 -1.29
CA ASP A 144 8.78 9.51 -0.58
C ASP A 144 8.19 10.93 -0.52
N VAL A 145 9.03 11.96 -0.37
CA VAL A 145 8.57 13.35 -0.41
C VAL A 145 8.20 13.77 -1.82
N THR A 146 9.09 13.55 -2.80
CA THR A 146 8.90 13.96 -4.21
C THR A 146 7.63 13.38 -4.82
N HIS A 147 7.29 12.13 -4.49
CA HIS A 147 6.06 11.49 -4.98
C HIS A 147 4.80 11.82 -4.13
N GLY A 148 4.93 12.65 -3.10
CA GLY A 148 3.82 13.03 -2.23
C GLY A 148 3.36 11.94 -1.27
N TYR A 149 4.23 10.97 -0.96
CA TYR A 149 3.94 9.92 0.02
C TYR A 149 4.14 10.38 1.46
N SER A 150 5.04 11.34 1.67
CA SER A 150 5.34 11.95 2.96
C SER A 150 5.28 13.46 2.87
N LEU A 151 4.60 14.09 3.82
CA LEU A 151 4.47 15.55 3.92
C LEU A 151 5.57 16.10 4.84
N PRO A 152 6.52 16.91 4.33
CA PRO A 152 7.51 17.54 5.18
C PRO A 152 6.87 18.67 6.01
N LEU A 153 7.21 18.71 7.29
CA LEU A 153 6.79 19.69 8.30
C LEU A 153 7.99 20.12 9.15
N PRO A 154 8.02 21.32 9.73
CA PRO A 154 9.15 21.74 10.55
C PRO A 154 9.17 20.92 11.84
N LEU A 155 10.30 20.29 12.16
CA LEU A 155 10.41 19.38 13.30
C LEU A 155 10.03 20.06 14.62
N GLN A 156 10.50 21.30 14.81
CA GLN A 156 10.18 22.13 15.99
C GLN A 156 8.68 22.37 16.20
N LYS A 157 7.85 22.21 15.16
CA LYS A 157 6.40 22.46 15.22
C LYS A 157 5.58 21.19 15.32
N ILE A 158 6.19 20.00 15.28
CA ILE A 158 5.47 18.73 15.24
C ILE A 158 4.58 18.52 16.47
N GLN A 159 5.02 19.00 17.65
CA GLN A 159 4.26 18.91 18.91
C GLN A 159 2.91 19.65 18.84
N SER A 160 2.81 20.67 17.99
CA SER A 160 1.59 21.47 17.79
C SER A 160 0.62 20.83 16.80
N ILE A 161 1.02 19.75 16.13
CA ILE A 161 0.16 19.02 15.19
C ILE A 161 -0.72 18.06 16.01
N ASN A 162 -2.03 18.19 15.83
CA ASN A 162 -3.00 17.38 16.56
C ASN A 162 -2.81 15.88 16.26
N GLY A 163 -2.73 15.07 17.32
CA GLY A 163 -2.56 13.62 17.22
C GLY A 163 -1.17 13.18 16.71
N ALA A 164 -0.19 14.08 16.65
CA ALA A 164 1.14 13.72 16.17
C ALA A 164 1.84 12.71 17.09
N LEU A 165 2.39 11.66 16.51
CA LEU A 165 3.32 10.73 17.15
C LEU A 165 4.46 10.43 16.17
N LEU A 166 5.66 10.24 16.70
CA LEU A 166 6.84 9.95 15.91
C LEU A 166 7.31 8.52 16.15
N ALA A 167 7.78 7.87 15.10
CA ALA A 167 8.51 6.62 15.16
C ALA A 167 9.94 6.83 14.65
N PRO A 168 10.96 6.21 15.27
CA PRO A 168 12.32 6.29 14.76
C PRO A 168 12.44 5.52 13.45
N MET A 169 13.33 6.01 12.59
CA MET A 169 13.75 5.29 11.39
C MET A 169 15.05 4.54 11.63
N ASN A 170 15.29 3.52 10.83
CA ASN A 170 16.58 2.82 10.76
C ASN A 170 16.95 2.52 9.31
N ILE A 171 18.22 2.25 9.08
CA ILE A 171 18.72 1.69 7.82
C ILE A 171 19.26 0.29 8.12
N VAL A 172 18.74 -0.70 7.41
CA VAL A 172 19.15 -2.09 7.52
C VAL A 172 19.86 -2.50 6.23
N SER A 173 21.02 -3.15 6.36
CA SER A 173 21.69 -3.80 5.25
C SER A 173 21.08 -5.18 5.03
N GLN A 174 20.68 -5.46 3.80
CA GLN A 174 20.13 -6.73 3.35
C GLN A 174 20.86 -7.20 2.11
N ASP A 175 20.97 -8.50 1.94
CA ASP A 175 21.44 -9.08 0.69
C ASP A 175 20.31 -9.05 -0.35
N MET A 176 20.61 -8.50 -1.53
CA MET A 176 19.75 -8.55 -2.71
C MET A 176 20.46 -9.34 -3.80
N ILE A 177 19.70 -10.02 -4.65
CA ILE A 177 20.24 -10.71 -5.82
C ILE A 177 20.08 -9.79 -7.04
N ASP A 178 21.17 -9.53 -7.76
CA ASP A 178 21.13 -8.77 -9.01
C ASP A 178 20.55 -9.61 -10.18
N ARG A 179 20.38 -9.01 -11.36
CA ARG A 179 19.86 -9.71 -12.54
C ARG A 179 20.73 -10.88 -13.03
N HIS A 180 21.97 -10.98 -12.55
CA HIS A 180 22.94 -12.01 -12.90
C HIS A 180 23.05 -13.10 -11.82
N GLY A 181 22.29 -13.00 -10.73
CA GLY A 181 22.34 -13.97 -9.64
C GLY A 181 23.39 -13.66 -8.57
N ASN A 182 24.07 -12.51 -8.64
CA ASN A 182 25.07 -12.13 -7.63
C ASN A 182 24.41 -11.53 -6.40
N ILE A 183 24.94 -11.84 -5.22
CA ILE A 183 24.55 -11.20 -3.97
C ILE A 183 25.21 -9.83 -3.88
N ILE A 184 24.40 -8.78 -3.76
CA ILE A 184 24.82 -7.39 -3.58
C ILE A 184 24.16 -6.80 -2.33
N PRO A 185 24.85 -5.92 -1.57
CA PRO A 185 24.25 -5.26 -0.43
C PRO A 185 23.21 -4.24 -0.89
N LYS A 186 22.05 -4.25 -0.23
CA LYS A 186 20.97 -3.28 -0.37
C LYS A 186 20.69 -2.66 0.99
N PHE A 187 20.68 -1.34 1.04
CA PHE A 187 20.30 -0.59 2.22
C PHE A 187 18.83 -0.23 2.16
N CYS A 188 18.06 -0.67 3.14
CA CYS A 188 16.62 -0.49 3.20
C CYS A 188 16.25 0.41 4.37
N LEU A 189 15.49 1.46 4.09
CA LEU A 189 14.83 2.28 5.11
C LEU A 189 13.74 1.46 5.80
N THR A 190 13.67 1.55 7.13
CA THR A 190 12.59 0.97 7.93
C THR A 190 11.98 2.02 8.84
N HIS A 191 10.65 2.08 8.90
CA HIS A 191 9.91 2.90 9.87
C HIS A 191 9.59 2.01 11.07
N ASP A 192 10.20 2.26 12.22
CA ASP A 192 10.01 1.42 13.40
C ASP A 192 8.75 1.82 14.17
N GLN A 193 7.59 1.57 13.56
CA GLN A 193 6.28 1.84 14.15
C GLN A 193 5.93 0.91 15.33
N SER A 194 6.85 -0.02 15.67
CA SER A 194 6.79 -0.89 16.83
C SER A 194 7.63 -0.39 18.00
N PHE A 195 8.39 0.69 17.83
CA PHE A 195 9.19 1.27 18.90
C PHE A 195 8.28 1.85 20.00
N VAL A 196 8.53 1.44 21.23
CA VAL A 196 7.74 1.83 22.40
C VAL A 196 8.46 2.96 23.14
N PHE A 197 7.77 4.08 23.30
CA PHE A 197 8.21 5.16 24.18
C PHE A 197 7.59 5.01 25.57
N GLY A 198 8.26 5.57 26.58
CA GLY A 198 7.89 5.44 27.99
C GLY A 198 6.64 6.24 28.37
N GLY A 199 6.32 7.30 27.63
CA GLY A 199 5.18 8.18 27.88
C GLY A 199 3.85 7.42 27.92
N SER A 200 3.53 6.67 26.87
CA SER A 200 2.37 5.77 26.83
C SER A 200 2.69 4.32 27.19
N GLY A 201 3.97 3.91 27.11
CA GLY A 201 4.34 2.50 27.18
C GLY A 201 3.84 1.68 25.98
N THR A 202 3.49 2.34 24.87
CA THR A 202 2.97 1.71 23.66
C THR A 202 3.67 2.23 22.39
N SER A 203 3.28 1.68 21.24
CA SER A 203 3.63 2.16 19.90
C SER A 203 2.40 2.21 19.01
N LEU A 204 2.51 2.78 17.80
CA LEU A 204 1.42 2.74 16.82
C LEU A 204 0.97 1.30 16.53
N ASN A 205 1.93 0.39 16.31
CA ASN A 205 1.63 -1.01 16.02
C ASN A 205 1.10 -1.80 17.22
N SER A 206 1.57 -1.52 18.44
CA SER A 206 1.12 -2.25 19.63
C SER A 206 -0.32 -1.93 20.01
N ARG A 207 -0.81 -0.75 19.63
CA ARG A 207 -2.19 -0.30 19.87
C ARG A 207 -3.21 -0.85 18.86
N LEU A 208 -2.75 -1.52 17.80
CA LEU A 208 -3.62 -2.05 16.75
C LEU A 208 -4.47 -3.23 17.21
N LEU A 209 -5.79 -3.08 17.09
CA LEU A 209 -6.78 -4.13 17.35
C LEU A 209 -6.93 -5.02 16.10
N LYS A 210 -6.01 -5.98 15.96
CA LYS A 210 -5.89 -6.83 14.75
C LYS A 210 -7.12 -7.68 14.46
N ASP A 211 -7.89 -8.04 15.48
CA ASP A 211 -9.13 -8.80 15.39
C ASP A 211 -10.27 -8.02 14.71
N GLN A 212 -10.18 -6.69 14.68
CA GLN A 212 -11.13 -5.81 13.99
C GLN A 212 -10.76 -5.55 12.52
N LEU A 213 -9.58 -5.99 12.08
CA LEU A 213 -9.16 -5.87 10.69
C LEU A 213 -9.77 -6.96 9.82
N THR A 214 -9.93 -6.66 8.52
CA THR A 214 -10.28 -7.69 7.53
C THR A 214 -9.13 -8.70 7.45
N PRO A 215 -9.39 -10.03 7.47
CA PRO A 215 -8.33 -11.03 7.44
C PRO A 215 -7.37 -10.86 6.26
N CYS A 216 -6.06 -10.91 6.55
CA CYS A 216 -5.02 -10.82 5.53
C CYS A 216 -4.82 -12.18 4.84
N TYR A 217 -5.19 -12.29 3.57
CA TYR A 217 -5.07 -13.53 2.79
C TYR A 217 -3.74 -13.65 2.03
N PHE A 218 -2.99 -12.55 1.93
CA PHE A 218 -1.69 -12.47 1.24
C PHE A 218 -0.73 -13.59 1.65
N GLY A 219 -0.62 -13.91 2.94
CA GLY A 219 0.29 -14.95 3.46
C GLY A 219 -0.04 -16.39 3.01
N TRP A 220 -1.24 -16.62 2.48
CA TRP A 220 -1.69 -17.96 2.03
C TRP A 220 -1.47 -18.21 0.54
N VAL A 221 -0.96 -17.22 -0.21
CA VAL A 221 -0.80 -17.30 -1.67
C VAL A 221 0.07 -18.48 -2.12
N ILE A 222 1.18 -18.76 -1.42
CA ILE A 222 2.07 -19.87 -1.77
C ILE A 222 1.34 -21.21 -1.68
N ARG A 223 0.52 -21.41 -0.63
CA ARG A 223 -0.29 -22.63 -0.48
C ARG A 223 -1.35 -22.74 -1.58
N ARG A 224 -2.02 -21.64 -1.93
CA ARG A 224 -3.00 -21.60 -3.03
C ARG A 224 -2.34 -21.94 -4.36
N LEU A 225 -1.20 -21.33 -4.67
CA LEU A 225 -0.43 -21.58 -5.90
C LEU A 225 0.06 -23.03 -5.96
N ALA A 226 0.63 -23.58 -4.89
CA ALA A 226 1.07 -24.97 -4.85
C ALA A 226 -0.08 -25.95 -5.16
N ASN A 227 -1.22 -25.76 -4.49
CA ASN A 227 -2.41 -26.58 -4.73
C ASN A 227 -2.92 -26.43 -6.18
N TRP A 228 -2.94 -25.21 -6.71
CA TRP A 228 -3.35 -24.94 -8.08
C TRP A 228 -2.41 -25.60 -9.10
N ILE A 229 -1.08 -25.48 -8.91
CA ILE A 229 -0.08 -26.09 -9.80
C ILE A 229 -0.23 -27.61 -9.83
N VAL A 230 -0.42 -28.25 -8.68
CA VAL A 230 -0.65 -29.70 -8.60
C VAL A 230 -1.94 -30.09 -9.33
N ALA A 231 -3.03 -29.35 -9.10
CA ALA A 231 -4.31 -29.60 -9.77
C ALA A 231 -4.22 -29.40 -11.29
N ALA A 232 -3.59 -28.31 -11.74
CA ALA A 232 -3.37 -28.03 -13.16
C ALA A 232 -2.51 -29.12 -13.81
N ARG A 233 -1.45 -29.58 -13.15
CA ARG A 233 -0.61 -30.67 -13.65
C ARG A 233 -1.38 -31.99 -13.77
N ARG A 234 -2.27 -32.30 -12.84
CA ARG A 234 -3.15 -33.50 -12.94
C ARG A 234 -4.11 -33.41 -14.12
N LYS A 235 -4.67 -32.23 -14.37
CA LYS A 235 -5.60 -32.00 -15.48
C LYS A 235 -4.89 -32.00 -16.84
N TYR A 236 -3.62 -31.57 -16.87
CA TYR A 236 -2.83 -31.38 -18.09
C TYR A 236 -1.43 -32.00 -17.97
N PRO A 237 -1.31 -33.35 -17.88
CA PRO A 237 -0.06 -34.02 -17.52
C PRO A 237 1.11 -33.76 -18.49
N GLY A 238 0.85 -33.73 -19.80
CA GLY A 238 1.87 -33.53 -20.84
C GLY A 238 1.90 -32.13 -21.45
N ILE A 239 1.25 -31.15 -20.82
CA ILE A 239 1.17 -29.78 -21.36
C ILE A 239 2.09 -28.85 -20.56
N ARG A 240 2.75 -27.92 -21.25
CA ARG A 240 3.50 -26.85 -20.61
C ARG A 240 2.53 -25.95 -19.83
N LEU A 241 2.81 -25.72 -18.56
CA LEU A 241 2.06 -24.80 -17.73
C LEU A 241 2.82 -23.47 -17.72
N PHE A 242 2.20 -22.42 -18.23
CA PHE A 242 2.77 -21.08 -18.20
C PHE A 242 2.34 -20.36 -16.93
N ALA A 243 3.23 -19.52 -16.40
CA ALA A 243 2.97 -18.65 -15.27
C ALA A 243 3.52 -17.27 -15.56
N THR A 244 2.75 -16.24 -15.21
CA THR A 244 3.17 -14.85 -15.29
C THR A 244 3.20 -14.28 -13.88
N LYS A 245 4.27 -13.55 -13.57
CA LYS A 245 4.39 -12.77 -12.33
C LYS A 245 4.34 -11.29 -12.69
N VAL A 246 3.41 -10.56 -12.08
CA VAL A 246 3.31 -9.10 -12.18
C VAL A 246 3.62 -8.52 -10.80
N ASP A 247 4.47 -7.49 -10.76
CA ASP A 247 4.86 -6.79 -9.54
C ASP A 247 4.21 -5.41 -9.50
N PHE A 248 3.52 -5.09 -8.41
CA PHE A 248 3.01 -3.74 -8.16
C PHE A 248 4.09 -2.91 -7.50
N LYS A 249 4.82 -2.14 -8.31
CA LYS A 249 5.84 -1.22 -7.81
C LYS A 249 5.23 -0.26 -6.78
N SER A 250 5.82 -0.24 -5.59
CA SER A 250 5.40 0.59 -4.46
C SER A 250 3.94 0.39 -4.07
N ALA A 251 3.46 -0.86 -4.05
CA ALA A 251 2.08 -1.25 -3.75
C ALA A 251 1.44 -0.47 -2.58
N TYR A 252 2.08 -0.46 -1.40
CA TYR A 252 1.57 0.27 -0.23
C TYR A 252 1.43 1.78 -0.45
N ARG A 253 2.27 2.38 -1.30
CA ARG A 253 2.21 3.81 -1.61
C ARG A 253 0.99 4.19 -2.45
N ARG A 254 0.28 3.22 -3.04
CA ARG A 254 -0.99 3.44 -3.75
C ARG A 254 -2.16 3.74 -2.80
N MET A 255 -2.01 3.43 -1.51
CA MET A 255 -3.07 3.62 -0.52
C MET A 255 -2.79 4.79 0.40
N HIS A 256 -3.77 5.68 0.55
CA HIS A 256 -3.72 6.78 1.49
C HIS A 256 -3.99 6.32 2.92
N LEU A 257 -3.28 6.93 3.87
CA LEU A 257 -3.61 6.85 5.29
C LEU A 257 -4.74 7.83 5.59
N HIS A 258 -5.69 7.41 6.42
CA HIS A 258 -6.64 8.34 7.03
C HIS A 258 -5.86 9.34 7.89
N HIS A 259 -6.34 10.59 7.97
CA HIS A 259 -5.57 11.70 8.55
C HIS A 259 -5.17 11.46 10.03
N THR A 260 -5.97 10.72 10.79
CA THR A 260 -5.67 10.35 12.18
C THR A 260 -4.49 9.41 12.27
N ILE A 261 -4.37 8.45 11.35
CA ILE A 261 -3.27 7.49 11.31
C ILE A 261 -2.02 8.14 10.71
N ALA A 262 -2.21 8.98 9.69
CA ALA A 262 -1.15 9.77 9.07
C ALA A 262 -0.41 10.62 10.13
N SER A 263 -1.16 11.33 10.97
CA SER A 263 -0.59 12.15 12.06
C SER A 263 0.17 11.31 13.09
N GLN A 264 -0.28 10.08 13.36
CA GLN A 264 0.40 9.15 14.27
C GLN A 264 1.57 8.38 13.62
N SER A 265 1.79 8.56 12.31
CA SER A 265 2.81 7.88 11.52
C SER A 265 3.93 8.84 11.11
N CYS A 266 4.29 9.79 11.98
CA CYS A 266 5.36 10.73 11.67
C CYS A 266 6.74 10.10 11.90
N THR A 267 7.74 10.60 11.19
CA THR A 267 9.16 10.34 11.42
C THR A 267 9.95 11.65 11.38
N GLN A 268 11.28 11.60 11.56
CA GLN A 268 12.11 12.80 11.65
C GLN A 268 13.46 12.68 10.95
N LEU A 269 13.93 13.82 10.44
CA LEU A 269 15.28 14.09 9.96
C LEU A 269 15.85 15.24 10.79
N PRO A 270 16.48 14.94 11.95
CA PRO A 270 16.97 15.98 12.86
C PRO A 270 17.98 16.94 12.21
N ASP A 271 18.86 16.42 11.35
CA ASP A 271 19.89 17.23 10.66
C ASP A 271 19.30 18.32 9.73
N ASP A 272 18.09 18.10 9.22
CA ASP A 272 17.40 19.03 8.32
C ASP A 272 16.33 19.88 9.04
N ASP A 273 16.11 19.67 10.35
CA ASP A 273 15.00 20.23 11.13
C ASP A 273 13.60 19.92 10.52
N ILE A 274 13.45 18.73 9.94
CA ILE A 274 12.23 18.28 9.26
C ILE A 274 11.62 17.07 9.96
N ALA A 275 10.31 17.14 10.21
CA ALA A 275 9.45 15.99 10.48
C ALA A 275 8.73 15.57 9.19
N LEU A 276 8.44 14.29 9.05
CA LEU A 276 7.76 13.72 7.89
C LEU A 276 6.47 13.06 8.36
N LEU A 277 5.34 13.54 7.87
CA LEU A 277 4.04 12.94 8.13
C LEU A 277 3.68 12.01 6.97
N ALA A 278 3.57 10.71 7.21
CA ALA A 278 3.24 9.75 6.16
C ALA A 278 1.78 9.93 5.69
N LEU A 279 1.58 10.21 4.40
CA LEU A 279 0.26 10.33 3.76
C LEU A 279 -0.19 9.00 3.14
N ARG A 280 0.73 8.08 2.90
CA ARG A 280 0.48 6.75 2.33
C ARG A 280 0.93 5.66 3.28
N LEU A 281 0.41 4.44 3.10
CA LEU A 281 0.81 3.30 3.93
C LEU A 281 2.34 3.15 3.96
N THR A 282 2.89 2.98 5.16
CA THR A 282 4.34 2.89 5.41
C THR A 282 4.83 1.44 5.41
N PHE A 283 6.12 1.27 5.10
CA PHE A 283 6.84 0.04 5.40
C PHE A 283 7.17 0.03 6.90
N GLY A 284 6.38 -0.72 7.67
CA GLY A 284 6.49 -0.80 9.13
C GLY A 284 5.14 -0.90 9.84
N GLY A 285 4.06 -0.42 9.21
CA GLY A 285 2.72 -0.46 9.80
C GLY A 285 2.12 -1.86 9.83
N ALA A 286 1.69 -2.28 11.01
CA ALA A 286 1.15 -3.62 11.24
C ALA A 286 -0.20 -3.85 10.54
N ALA A 287 -0.98 -2.81 10.27
CA ALA A 287 -2.23 -2.88 9.53
C ALA A 287 -2.03 -2.81 8.00
N CYS A 288 -0.91 -2.25 7.52
CA CYS A 288 -0.66 -2.03 6.09
C CYS A 288 -0.86 -3.30 5.23
N PRO A 289 -0.38 -4.50 5.63
CA PRO A 289 -0.61 -5.71 4.85
C PRO A 289 -2.09 -6.13 4.77
N PHE A 290 -2.85 -5.92 5.86
CA PHE A 290 -4.27 -6.27 5.92
C PHE A 290 -5.08 -5.34 5.01
N GLU A 291 -4.79 -4.05 5.08
CA GLU A 291 -5.47 -3.01 4.30
C GLU A 291 -5.17 -3.15 2.81
N TRP A 292 -3.92 -3.39 2.43
CA TRP A 292 -3.57 -3.67 1.03
C TRP A 292 -4.15 -5.00 0.52
N SER A 293 -4.24 -6.02 1.39
CA SER A 293 -4.80 -7.33 1.02
C SER A 293 -6.22 -7.23 0.49
N ILE A 294 -7.03 -6.27 0.95
CA ILE A 294 -8.39 -6.03 0.46
C ILE A 294 -8.36 -5.75 -1.04
N ILE A 295 -7.46 -4.87 -1.48
CA ILE A 295 -7.33 -4.45 -2.88
C ILE A 295 -6.64 -5.55 -3.70
N SER A 296 -5.51 -6.08 -3.21
CA SER A 296 -4.74 -7.06 -3.99
C SER A 296 -5.51 -8.35 -4.24
N GLU A 297 -6.27 -8.85 -3.26
CA GLU A 297 -7.11 -10.03 -3.45
C GLU A 297 -8.26 -9.75 -4.43
N THR A 298 -8.89 -8.57 -4.35
CA THR A 298 -9.93 -8.18 -5.31
C THR A 298 -9.39 -8.14 -6.74
N ILE A 299 -8.16 -7.64 -6.93
CA ILE A 299 -7.49 -7.65 -8.25
C ILE A 299 -7.21 -9.08 -8.71
N CYS A 300 -6.68 -9.94 -7.83
CA CYS A 300 -6.41 -11.35 -8.16
C CYS A 300 -7.69 -12.12 -8.51
N ASP A 301 -8.77 -11.90 -7.76
CA ASP A 301 -10.07 -12.54 -7.99
C ASP A 301 -10.69 -12.04 -9.30
N LEU A 302 -10.59 -10.75 -9.60
CA LEU A 302 -11.04 -10.18 -10.88
C LEU A 302 -10.24 -10.74 -12.05
N ALA A 303 -8.92 -10.81 -11.95
CA ALA A 303 -8.06 -11.37 -12.99
C ALA A 303 -8.39 -12.85 -13.27
N THR A 304 -8.61 -13.62 -12.20
CA THR A 304 -9.04 -15.03 -12.29
C THR A 304 -10.42 -15.13 -12.95
N ALA A 305 -11.36 -14.26 -12.56
CA ALA A 305 -12.69 -14.24 -13.16
C ALA A 305 -12.62 -13.94 -14.66
N ILE A 306 -11.85 -12.94 -15.09
CA ILE A 306 -11.66 -12.60 -16.51
C ILE A 306 -11.07 -13.78 -17.28
N ALA A 307 -10.00 -14.41 -16.76
CA ALA A 307 -9.31 -15.52 -17.42
C ALA A 307 -10.22 -16.75 -17.65
N HIS A 308 -11.27 -16.92 -16.83
CA HIS A 308 -12.23 -18.02 -16.94
C HIS A 308 -13.49 -17.66 -17.75
N ARG A 309 -13.62 -16.44 -18.26
CA ARG A 309 -14.79 -16.03 -19.07
C ARG A 309 -14.59 -16.38 -20.54
N GLU A 310 -15.47 -17.21 -21.07
CA GLU A 310 -15.51 -17.54 -22.50
C GLU A 310 -15.78 -16.31 -23.39
N THR A 311 -16.46 -15.29 -22.85
CA THR A 311 -16.78 -14.06 -23.55
C THR A 311 -15.62 -13.06 -23.61
N TRP A 312 -14.49 -13.34 -22.94
CA TRP A 312 -13.33 -12.45 -23.00
C TRP A 312 -12.54 -12.70 -24.29
N ASN A 313 -12.45 -11.67 -25.13
CA ASN A 313 -11.53 -11.64 -26.26
C ASN A 313 -10.28 -10.80 -25.90
N PRO A 314 -9.12 -11.43 -25.69
CA PRO A 314 -7.90 -10.73 -25.29
C PRO A 314 -7.32 -9.82 -26.38
N THR A 315 -7.77 -9.90 -27.63
CA THR A 315 -7.32 -8.97 -28.68
C THR A 315 -8.17 -7.71 -28.77
N ALA A 316 -9.40 -7.75 -28.25
CA ALA A 316 -10.33 -6.62 -28.25
C ALA A 316 -10.33 -5.85 -26.92
N LEU A 317 -10.16 -6.55 -25.80
CA LEU A 317 -10.09 -5.96 -24.47
C LEU A 317 -8.82 -6.44 -23.77
N GLN A 318 -7.79 -5.61 -23.86
CA GLN A 318 -6.45 -5.86 -23.33
C GLN A 318 -5.95 -4.69 -22.48
N ALA A 319 -4.95 -4.98 -21.65
CA ALA A 319 -4.25 -3.94 -20.93
C ALA A 319 -3.51 -3.00 -21.93
N PRO A 320 -3.36 -1.71 -21.61
CA PRO A 320 -2.62 -0.77 -22.46
C PRO A 320 -1.17 -1.18 -22.72
N ASP A 321 -0.58 -1.96 -21.81
CA ASP A 321 0.82 -2.40 -21.82
C ASP A 321 0.96 -3.87 -22.24
N GLN A 322 -0.06 -4.46 -22.89
CA GLN A 322 -0.08 -5.88 -23.24
C GLN A 322 1.08 -6.27 -24.17
N GLU A 323 1.52 -5.35 -25.02
CA GLU A 323 2.65 -5.47 -25.92
C GLU A 323 4.01 -5.49 -25.19
N LEU A 324 4.07 -5.03 -23.94
CA LEU A 324 5.27 -5.10 -23.10
C LEU A 324 5.44 -6.48 -22.46
N VAL A 325 4.42 -7.34 -22.50
CA VAL A 325 4.52 -8.71 -21.98
C VAL A 325 5.46 -9.51 -22.89
N PRO A 326 6.58 -10.04 -22.37
CA PRO A 326 7.54 -10.77 -23.19
C PRO A 326 6.94 -12.08 -23.72
N ALA A 327 7.49 -12.57 -24.83
CA ALA A 327 7.17 -13.89 -25.32
C ALA A 327 7.45 -14.96 -24.25
N PRO A 328 6.68 -16.06 -24.20
CA PRO A 328 6.89 -17.12 -23.22
C PRO A 328 8.30 -17.69 -23.31
N SER A 329 8.95 -17.87 -22.15
CA SER A 329 10.19 -18.64 -22.05
C SER A 329 9.88 -20.10 -21.80
N PHE A 330 10.66 -20.99 -22.42
CA PHE A 330 10.48 -22.43 -22.32
C PHE A 330 11.64 -23.06 -21.57
N LEU A 331 11.34 -24.08 -20.76
CA LEU A 331 12.35 -25.03 -20.31
C LEU A 331 12.80 -25.91 -21.50
N PRO A 332 14.02 -26.49 -21.44
CA PRO A 332 14.50 -27.43 -22.45
C PRO A 332 13.48 -28.54 -22.75
N ASP A 333 13.38 -28.94 -24.01
CA ASP A 333 12.37 -29.92 -24.48
C ASP A 333 12.52 -31.31 -23.83
N ASP A 334 13.73 -31.64 -23.37
CA ASP A 334 14.07 -32.87 -22.65
C ASP A 334 13.77 -32.81 -21.14
N THR A 335 13.33 -31.66 -20.63
CA THR A 335 12.92 -31.53 -19.22
C THR A 335 11.64 -32.33 -18.99
N PRO A 336 11.65 -33.38 -18.14
CA PRO A 336 10.47 -34.21 -17.92
C PRO A 336 9.36 -33.42 -17.22
N PHE A 337 8.12 -33.67 -17.63
CA PHE A 337 6.96 -33.11 -16.93
C PHE A 337 6.84 -33.72 -15.53
N GLY A 338 6.71 -32.88 -14.50
CA GLY A 338 6.42 -33.35 -13.14
C GLY A 338 5.04 -34.00 -13.04
N GLU A 339 4.85 -34.87 -12.06
CA GLU A 339 3.56 -35.51 -11.80
C GLU A 339 2.79 -34.80 -10.67
N GLY A 340 1.52 -34.48 -10.91
CA GLY A 340 0.65 -33.97 -9.87
C GLY A 340 0.13 -35.13 -9.00
N LYS A 341 0.62 -35.26 -7.76
CA LYS A 341 0.18 -36.32 -6.85
C LYS A 341 -1.11 -35.92 -6.12
N SER A 342 -2.02 -36.87 -5.91
CA SER A 342 -3.09 -36.70 -4.93
C SER A 342 -2.52 -36.79 -3.53
N SER A 343 -2.83 -35.79 -2.71
CA SER A 343 -2.60 -35.80 -1.26
C SER A 343 -3.37 -36.91 -0.57
#